data_AF-A0A914UNV2-F1
#
_entry.id   AF-A0A914UNV2-F1
#
_cell.length_a   1.000
_cell.length_b   1.000
_cell.length_c   1.000
_cell.angle_alpha   90.00
_cell.angle_beta   90.00
_cell.angle_gamma   90.00
#
_symmetry.space_group_name_H-M   'P 1'
#
loop_
_entity.id
_entity.type
_entity.pdbx_description
1 polymer ?
#
loop_
_entity_poly.entity_id
_entity_poly.type
_entity_poly.pdbx_seq_one_letter_code
_entity_poly.pdbx_strand_id
1 'polypeptide(L)'
;MGSFWEMSMFDEVRRMDARQLIYQALNFAMIVSSALMIWKGLMVVTGSESPIVVVLSGSMEPAFYRGDLLFLTNYQEDPIRTGDITVFKIEGRDIPIVHRVIKVHEL
;
A
#
# COMPACT_ATOMS: atom_id res chain seq x y z
N MET A 1 -24.72 -25.85 5.51
CA MET A 1 -23.76 -26.65 4.71
C MET A 1 -22.34 -26.06 4.84
N GLY A 2 -21.83 -25.94 6.07
CA GLY A 2 -20.55 -25.28 6.38
C GLY A 2 -19.74 -25.93 7.51
N SER A 3 -20.35 -26.80 8.32
CA SER A 3 -19.69 -27.46 9.46
C SER A 3 -18.81 -28.66 9.10
N PHE A 4 -19.07 -29.33 7.98
CA PHE A 4 -18.33 -30.54 7.59
C PHE A 4 -16.88 -30.24 7.15
N TRP A 5 -16.67 -29.09 6.52
CA TRP A 5 -15.35 -28.64 6.05
C TRP A 5 -14.45 -28.17 7.18
N GLU A 6 -15.01 -27.50 8.18
CA GLU A 6 -14.28 -27.10 9.39
C GLU A 6 -13.81 -28.35 10.14
N MET A 7 -14.69 -29.32 10.39
CA MET A 7 -14.32 -30.56 11.08
C MET A 7 -13.22 -31.34 10.34
N SER A 8 -13.27 -31.43 9.01
CA SER A 8 -12.22 -32.09 8.24
C SER A 8 -10.88 -31.36 8.31
N MET A 9 -10.88 -30.03 8.28
CA MET A 9 -9.65 -29.23 8.41
C MET A 9 -9.04 -29.37 9.79
N PHE A 10 -9.87 -29.36 10.85
CA PHE A 10 -9.39 -29.54 12.23
C PHE A 10 -8.85 -30.95 12.49
N ASP A 11 -9.49 -31.98 11.93
CA ASP A 11 -8.99 -33.36 12.03
C ASP A 11 -7.68 -33.57 11.27
N GLU A 12 -7.51 -32.91 10.12
CA GLU A 12 -6.27 -32.97 9.35
C GLU A 12 -5.12 -32.26 10.07
N VAL A 13 -5.35 -31.07 10.62
CA VAL A 13 -4.39 -30.34 11.47
C VAL A 13 -3.99 -31.14 12.71
N ARG A 14 -4.94 -31.87 13.32
CA ARG A 14 -4.70 -32.69 14.50
C ARG A 14 -3.90 -33.97 14.20
N ARG A 15 -3.92 -34.45 12.95
CA ARG A 15 -3.17 -35.64 12.50
C ARG A 15 -1.77 -35.31 12.00
N MET A 16 -1.44 -34.04 11.82
CA MET A 16 -0.11 -33.61 11.40
C MET A 16 0.92 -33.76 12.53
N ASP A 17 2.10 -34.25 12.16
CA ASP A 17 3.25 -34.24 13.07
C ASP A 17 3.62 -32.78 13.42
N ALA A 18 4.02 -32.53 14.68
CA ALA A 18 4.39 -31.19 15.14
C ALA A 18 5.43 -30.51 14.24
N ARG A 19 6.32 -31.29 13.63
CA ARG A 19 7.30 -30.81 12.63
C ARG A 19 6.62 -30.27 11.37
N GLN A 20 5.62 -30.97 10.85
CA GLN A 20 4.89 -30.57 9.64
C GLN A 20 4.10 -29.28 9.86
N LEU A 21 3.45 -29.14 11.02
CA LEU A 21 2.78 -27.90 11.40
C LEU A 21 3.74 -26.71 11.47
N ILE A 22 4.93 -26.91 12.07
CA ILE A 22 5.96 -25.87 12.13
C ILE A 22 6.43 -25.46 10.73
N TYR A 23 6.69 -26.43 9.83
CA TYR A 23 7.10 -26.12 8.45
C TYR A 23 6.02 -25.36 7.68
N GLN A 24 4.74 -25.73 7.84
CA GLN A 24 3.64 -25.02 7.20
C GLN A 24 3.49 -23.59 7.74
N ALA A 25 3.56 -23.42 9.06
CA ALA A 25 3.52 -22.11 9.70
C ALA A 25 4.69 -21.24 9.25
N LEU A 26 5.90 -21.81 9.15
CA LEU A 26 7.09 -21.08 8.72
C LEU A 26 7.01 -20.69 7.23
N ASN A 27 6.55 -21.57 6.35
CA ASN A 27 6.29 -21.23 4.95
C ASN A 27 5.27 -20.10 4.79
N PHE A 28 4.16 -20.18 5.54
CA PHE A 28 3.18 -19.12 5.55
C PHE A 28 3.77 -17.79 6.06
N ALA A 29 4.52 -17.83 7.15
CA ALA A 29 5.21 -16.67 7.70
C ALA A 29 6.21 -16.05 6.71
N MET A 30 6.95 -16.87 5.95
CA MET A 30 7.86 -16.38 4.91
C MET A 30 7.13 -15.66 3.77
N ILE A 31 5.98 -16.18 3.32
CA ILE A 31 5.19 -15.52 2.28
C ILE A 31 4.68 -14.17 2.77
N VAL A 32 4.07 -14.13 3.97
CA VAL A 32 3.55 -12.90 4.55
C VAL A 32 4.67 -11.89 4.82
N SER A 33 5.81 -12.33 5.36
CA SER A 33 6.95 -11.45 5.62
C SER A 33 7.53 -10.89 4.33
N SER A 34 7.65 -11.69 3.27
CA SER A 34 8.14 -11.22 1.97
C SER A 34 7.24 -10.12 1.37
N ALA A 35 5.92 -10.29 1.44
CA ALA A 35 4.97 -9.28 0.96
C ALA A 35 5.08 -7.97 1.77
N LEU A 36 5.18 -8.07 3.10
CA LEU A 36 5.36 -6.91 3.98
C LEU A 36 6.72 -6.22 3.74
N MET A 37 7.79 -6.98 3.50
CA MET A 37 9.11 -6.46 3.17
C MET A 37 9.10 -5.69 1.85
N ILE A 38 8.39 -6.18 0.82
CA ILE A 38 8.25 -5.45 -0.45
C ILE A 38 7.51 -4.13 -0.22
N TRP A 39 6.38 -4.14 0.49
CA TRP A 39 5.62 -2.92 0.77
C TRP A 39 6.44 -1.89 1.57
N LYS A 40 7.11 -2.34 2.66
CA LYS A 40 7.97 -1.46 3.46
C LYS A 40 9.20 -0.99 2.69
N GLY A 41 9.77 -1.84 1.84
CA GLY A 41 10.86 -1.48 0.94
C GLY A 41 10.46 -0.35 -0.01
N LEU A 42 9.27 -0.45 -0.62
CA LEU A 42 8.72 0.63 -1.45
C LEU A 42 8.56 1.93 -0.67
N MET A 43 7.99 1.90 0.55
CA MET A 43 7.84 3.09 1.39
C MET A 43 9.19 3.78 1.67
N VAL A 44 10.24 2.99 1.96
CA VAL A 44 11.58 3.51 2.24
C VAL A 44 12.24 4.08 0.98
N VAL A 45 12.13 3.37 -0.16
CA VAL A 45 12.75 3.78 -1.43
C VAL A 45 12.10 5.04 -1.99
N THR A 46 10.79 5.18 -1.88
CA THR A 46 10.10 6.36 -2.40
C THR A 46 10.06 7.51 -1.40
N GLY A 47 10.41 7.30 -0.13
CA GLY A 47 10.27 8.31 0.92
C GLY A 47 8.80 8.70 1.22
N SER A 48 7.83 7.92 0.72
CA SER A 48 6.41 8.18 0.88
C SER A 48 5.75 7.13 1.77
N GLU A 49 4.87 7.58 2.68
CA GLU A 49 4.05 6.68 3.49
C GLU A 49 3.08 5.84 2.65
N SER A 50 2.73 6.33 1.46
CA SER A 50 1.86 5.63 0.52
C SER A 50 2.46 5.72 -0.87
N PRO A 51 3.38 4.80 -1.23
CA PRO A 51 4.06 4.84 -2.53
C PRO A 51 3.10 4.65 -3.71
N ILE A 52 1.93 4.07 -3.48
CA ILE A 52 0.90 3.82 -4.50
C ILE A 52 -0.44 4.32 -3.94
N VAL A 53 -1.15 5.16 -4.70
CA VAL A 53 -2.50 5.63 -4.37
C VAL A 53 -3.42 5.54 -5.59
N VAL A 54 -4.72 5.49 -5.36
CA VAL A 54 -5.73 5.47 -6.43
C VAL A 54 -6.51 6.77 -6.47
N VAL A 55 -6.80 7.26 -7.68
CA VAL A 55 -7.59 8.48 -7.89
C VAL A 55 -9.08 8.18 -7.64
N LEU A 56 -9.65 8.85 -6.63
CA LEU A 56 -11.04 8.64 -6.20
C LEU A 56 -12.04 9.58 -6.88
N SER A 57 -11.59 10.74 -7.40
CA SER A 57 -12.46 11.78 -7.94
C SER A 57 -11.93 12.35 -9.26
N GLY A 58 -12.80 13.00 -10.03
CA GLY A 58 -12.48 13.54 -11.36
C GLY A 58 -12.04 15.01 -11.36
N SER A 59 -11.55 15.57 -10.24
CA SER A 59 -11.19 16.99 -10.17
C SER A 59 -9.95 17.35 -11.00
N MET A 60 -9.14 16.35 -11.34
CA MET A 60 -7.90 16.51 -12.12
C MET A 60 -8.08 16.10 -13.60
N GLU A 61 -9.31 15.91 -14.07
CA GLU A 61 -9.56 15.64 -15.50
C GLU A 61 -9.15 16.86 -16.35
N PRO A 62 -8.48 16.67 -17.50
CA PRO A 62 -8.21 15.40 -18.19
C PRO A 62 -6.88 14.72 -17.83
N ALA A 63 -6.11 15.24 -16.88
CA ALA A 63 -4.77 14.70 -16.56
C ALA A 63 -4.83 13.36 -15.80
N PHE A 64 -5.84 13.17 -14.95
CA PHE A 64 -6.13 11.91 -14.28
C PHE A 64 -7.60 11.60 -14.29
N TYR A 65 -7.91 10.31 -14.41
CA TYR A 65 -9.25 9.76 -14.35
C TYR A 65 -9.44 8.93 -13.08
N ARG A 66 -10.69 8.75 -12.70
CA ARG A 66 -11.04 7.89 -11.55
C ARG A 66 -10.57 6.46 -11.82
N GLY A 67 -9.86 5.89 -10.85
CA GLY A 67 -9.26 4.56 -10.96
C GLY A 67 -7.79 4.54 -11.40
N ASP A 68 -7.22 5.68 -11.80
CA ASP A 68 -5.80 5.76 -12.11
C ASP A 68 -4.96 5.47 -10.87
N LEU A 69 -3.88 4.70 -11.05
CA LEU A 69 -2.89 4.42 -10.02
C LEU A 69 -1.75 5.43 -10.13
N LEU A 70 -1.51 6.16 -9.06
CA LEU A 70 -0.40 7.11 -8.96
C LEU A 70 0.72 6.48 -8.14
N PHE A 71 1.94 6.56 -8.68
CA PHE A 71 3.16 6.25 -7.95
C PHE A 71 3.72 7.54 -7.36
N LEU A 72 3.92 7.54 -6.05
CA LEU A 72 4.34 8.71 -5.29
C LEU A 72 5.79 8.56 -4.84
N THR A 73 6.57 9.60 -5.06
CA THR A 73 7.94 9.77 -4.58
C THR A 73 8.07 11.08 -3.83
N ASN A 74 8.82 11.07 -2.74
CA ASN A 74 9.04 12.20 -1.85
C ASN A 74 10.53 12.24 -1.46
N TYR A 75 11.34 12.68 -2.41
CA TYR A 75 12.78 12.85 -2.24
C TYR A 75 13.09 14.23 -1.67
N GLN A 76 13.89 14.31 -0.62
CA GLN A 76 14.23 15.61 0.01
C GLN A 76 15.14 16.45 -0.89
N GLU A 77 15.93 15.78 -1.73
CA GLU A 77 16.84 16.38 -2.69
C GLU A 77 16.14 17.00 -3.91
N ASP A 78 14.86 16.69 -4.16
CA ASP A 78 14.08 17.24 -5.27
C ASP A 78 12.92 18.12 -4.75
N PRO A 79 13.16 19.43 -4.55
CA PRO A 79 12.14 20.32 -4.04
C PRO A 79 11.02 20.52 -5.06
N ILE A 80 9.80 20.68 -4.55
CA ILE A 80 8.57 20.88 -5.34
C ILE A 80 8.68 22.13 -6.21
N ARG A 81 8.30 22.02 -7.48
CA ARG A 81 8.30 23.08 -8.48
C ARG A 81 6.90 23.42 -8.97
N THR A 82 6.75 24.60 -9.54
CA THR A 82 5.53 24.98 -10.25
C THR A 82 5.26 24.00 -11.39
N GLY A 83 4.04 23.47 -11.46
CA GLY A 83 3.63 22.47 -12.43
C GLY A 83 3.59 21.04 -11.88
N ASP A 84 4.25 20.77 -10.75
CA ASP A 84 4.25 19.43 -10.13
C ASP A 84 2.86 19.03 -9.66
N ILE A 85 2.62 17.73 -9.66
CA ILE A 85 1.39 17.13 -9.16
C ILE A 85 1.73 16.53 -7.81
N THR A 86 1.20 17.12 -6.74
CA THR A 86 1.49 16.71 -5.39
C THR A 86 0.29 16.04 -4.75
N VAL A 87 0.58 15.09 -3.86
CA VAL A 87 -0.42 14.41 -3.04
C VAL A 87 -0.10 14.73 -1.59
N PHE A 88 -1.07 15.30 -0.90
CA PHE A 88 -0.90 15.68 0.51
C PHE A 88 -2.15 15.35 1.32
N LYS A 89 -1.96 15.13 2.62
CA LYS A 89 -3.02 14.92 3.59
C LYS A 89 -3.23 16.22 4.37
N ILE A 90 -4.49 16.57 4.60
CA ILE A 90 -4.87 17.70 5.44
C ILE A 90 -5.30 17.16 6.81
N GLU A 91 -4.91 17.82 7.89
CA GLU A 91 -5.41 17.49 9.23
C GLU A 91 -6.95 17.54 9.26
N GLY A 92 -7.57 16.46 9.77
CA GLY A 92 -9.02 16.31 9.78
C GLY A 92 -9.64 15.76 8.48
N ARG A 93 -8.84 15.41 7.46
CA ARG A 93 -9.29 14.61 6.31
C ARG A 93 -8.45 13.34 6.16
N ASP A 94 -9.13 12.20 6.14
CA ASP A 94 -8.47 10.89 5.97
C ASP A 94 -8.08 10.62 4.51
N ILE A 95 -8.76 11.25 3.56
CA ILE A 95 -8.54 11.04 2.13
C ILE A 95 -7.47 12.04 1.63
N PRO A 96 -6.36 11.57 1.05
CA PRO A 96 -5.34 12.43 0.47
C PRO A 96 -5.87 13.15 -0.78
N ILE A 97 -5.33 14.33 -1.05
CA ILE A 97 -5.78 15.21 -2.13
C ILE A 97 -4.67 15.35 -3.17
N VAL A 98 -5.04 15.18 -4.44
CA VAL A 98 -4.16 15.36 -5.61
C VAL A 98 -4.43 16.73 -6.23
N HIS A 99 -3.42 17.60 -6.34
CA HIS A 99 -3.53 18.90 -7.03
C HIS A 99 -2.24 19.24 -7.80
N ARG A 100 -2.37 20.14 -8.78
CA ARG A 100 -1.22 20.76 -9.47
C ARG A 100 -0.76 22.01 -8.75
N VAL A 101 0.55 22.12 -8.51
CA VAL A 101 1.19 23.30 -7.94
C VAL A 101 1.18 24.43 -8.97
N ILE A 102 0.52 25.54 -8.63
CA ILE A 102 0.43 26.72 -9.53
C ILE A 102 1.51 27.76 -9.22
N LYS A 103 1.93 27.86 -7.96
CA LYS A 103 2.95 28.79 -7.52
C LYS A 103 3.63 28.28 -6.27
N VAL A 104 4.95 28.26 -6.28
CA VAL A 104 5.79 28.03 -5.10
C VAL A 104 6.15 29.39 -4.50
N HIS A 105 6.11 29.49 -3.17
CA HIS A 105 6.62 30.65 -2.44
C HIS A 105 7.91 30.23 -1.75
N GLU A 106 9.04 30.75 -2.23
CA GLU A 106 10.34 30.58 -1.59
C GLU A 106 10.52 31.69 -0.56
N LEU A 107 11.04 31.31 0.62
CA LEU A 107 11.33 32.23 1.72
C LEU A 107 12.68 32.92 1.51
#